data_AF-A0A520YZW9-F1
#
_entry.id   AF-A0A520YZW9-F1
#
_cell.length_a   1.000
_cell.length_b   1.000
_cell.length_c   1.000
_cell.angle_alpha   90.00
_cell.angle_beta   90.00
_cell.angle_gamma   90.00
#
_symmetry.space_group_name_H-M   'P 1'
#
loop_
_entity.id
_entity.type
_entity.pdbx_description
1 polymer ?
#
loop_
_entity_poly.entity_id
_entity_poly.type
_entity_poly.pdbx_seq_one_letter_code
_entity_poly.pdbx_strand_id
1 'polypeptide(L)'
;MHYGFLFKCRIIDNNIVSRRGALSSKEESLRTELKKQVERFRKESNRHKRIYRTLRYITFGLTGFSTFVASAALSFKGQQEWLNLAVVFATAIAGIATSIEGLRKPSELWIHERNIFYALTDLEREMNYEASESGGLKNADDYFNRLQYILTTSTENWSRKVKPSGEGKPS
;
A
#
# COMPACT_ATOMS: atom_id res chain seq x y z
N MET A 1 -17.17 -3.70 6.13
CA MET A 1 -16.04 -4.65 6.10
C MET A 1 -14.84 -4.01 6.79
N HIS A 2 -14.61 -4.39 8.05
CA HIS A 2 -13.46 -3.97 8.86
C HIS A 2 -12.19 -4.64 8.33
N TYR A 3 -11.31 -3.92 7.64
CA TYR A 3 -9.92 -4.34 7.54
C TYR A 3 -9.21 -3.92 8.82
N GLY A 4 -9.36 -4.74 9.86
CA GLY A 4 -8.55 -4.68 11.06
C GLY A 4 -7.12 -5.05 10.73
N PHE A 5 -6.33 -4.08 10.24
CA PHE A 5 -4.88 -4.16 10.16
C PHE A 5 -4.31 -4.06 11.58
N LEU A 6 -4.48 -5.14 12.36
CA LEU A 6 -3.80 -5.30 13.62
C LEU A 6 -2.30 -5.45 13.32
N PHE A 7 -1.56 -4.36 13.43
CA PHE A 7 -0.12 -4.37 13.68
C PHE A 7 0.14 -5.05 15.03
N LYS A 8 0.07 -6.38 15.07
CA LYS A 8 0.45 -7.15 16.23
C LYS A 8 1.96 -7.38 16.17
N CYS A 9 2.73 -6.36 16.53
CA CYS A 9 4.12 -6.53 16.91
C CYS A 9 4.12 -7.29 18.24
N ARG A 10 4.20 -8.62 18.17
CA ARG A 10 4.45 -9.45 19.36
C ARG A 10 5.91 -9.25 19.73
N ILE A 11 6.18 -8.25 20.56
CA ILE A 11 7.48 -8.03 21.19
C ILE A 11 7.80 -9.29 22.00
N ILE A 12 8.93 -9.91 21.67
CA ILE A 12 9.46 -11.07 22.37
C ILE A 12 10.14 -10.54 23.64
N ASP A 13 9.43 -10.61 24.76
CA ASP A 13 10.05 -10.65 26.07
C ASP A 13 10.57 -12.07 26.31
N ASN A 14 11.88 -12.23 26.47
CA ASN A 14 12.43 -13.04 27.55
C ASN A 14 13.97 -12.96 27.65
N ASN A 15 14.37 -12.42 28.80
CA ASN A 15 15.49 -12.75 29.67
C ASN A 15 16.95 -12.80 29.19
N ILE A 16 17.75 -12.12 30.01
CA ILE A 16 19.18 -11.83 29.99
C ILE A 16 19.98 -13.09 30.34
N VAL A 17 20.72 -13.68 29.38
CA VAL A 17 22.01 -14.36 29.61
C VAL A 17 22.82 -14.36 28.30
N SER A 18 24.11 -14.01 28.36
CA SER A 18 25.14 -14.09 27.30
C SER A 18 25.31 -12.87 26.36
N ARG A 19 25.96 -11.80 26.83
CA ARG A 19 26.13 -10.51 26.12
C ARG A 19 26.76 -10.56 24.72
N ARG A 20 27.57 -11.58 24.35
CA ARG A 20 28.16 -11.69 22.99
C ARG A 20 27.31 -12.53 22.03
N GLY A 21 26.64 -13.58 22.52
CA GLY A 21 25.67 -14.37 21.73
C GLY A 21 24.31 -13.67 21.57
N ALA A 22 23.88 -12.89 22.57
CA ALA A 22 22.63 -12.15 22.55
C ALA A 22 22.66 -10.95 21.58
N LEU A 23 23.82 -10.31 21.37
CA LEU A 23 23.96 -9.23 20.39
C LEU A 23 23.81 -9.75 18.95
N SER A 24 24.48 -10.86 18.62
CA SER A 24 24.32 -11.54 17.32
C SER A 24 22.89 -12.06 17.13
N SER A 25 22.27 -12.64 18.17
CA SER A 25 20.86 -13.09 18.11
C SER A 25 19.87 -11.93 17.91
N LYS A 26 20.08 -10.79 18.59
CA LYS A 26 19.26 -9.57 18.39
C LYS A 26 19.45 -8.99 16.99
N GLU A 27 20.68 -8.93 16.51
CA GLU A 27 20.99 -8.45 15.17
C GLU A 27 20.33 -9.32 14.09
N GLU A 28 20.44 -10.64 14.20
CA GLU A 28 19.79 -11.58 13.27
C GLU A 28 18.27 -11.48 13.32
N SER A 29 17.70 -11.32 14.53
CA SER A 29 16.26 -11.12 14.71
C SER A 29 15.78 -9.82 14.05
N LEU A 30 16.51 -8.72 14.26
CA LEU A 30 16.22 -7.43 13.65
C LEU A 30 16.33 -7.48 12.12
N ARG A 31 17.40 -8.10 11.60
CA ARG A 31 17.59 -8.33 10.16
C ARG A 31 16.44 -9.11 9.55
N THR A 32 16.00 -10.16 10.24
CA THR A 32 14.90 -11.02 9.79
C THR A 32 13.59 -10.26 9.78
N GLU A 33 13.28 -9.52 10.84
CA GLU A 33 12.05 -8.73 10.92
C GLU A 33 12.05 -7.58 9.90
N LEU A 34 13.16 -6.87 9.74
CA LEU A 34 13.28 -5.81 8.75
C LEU A 34 13.05 -6.34 7.32
N LYS A 35 13.71 -7.44 6.94
CA LYS A 35 13.49 -8.10 5.64
C LYS A 35 12.05 -8.53 5.43
N LYS A 36 11.42 -9.08 6.47
CA LYS A 36 10.01 -9.48 6.42
C LYS A 36 9.09 -8.29 6.19
N GLN A 37 9.33 -7.16 6.85
CA GLN A 37 8.56 -5.93 6.64
C GLN A 37 8.81 -5.35 5.24
N VAL A 38 10.06 -5.30 4.77
CA VAL A 38 10.41 -4.86 3.41
C VAL A 38 9.64 -5.68 2.36
N GLU A 39 9.68 -7.01 2.42
CA GLU A 39 9.01 -7.87 1.44
C GLU A 39 7.47 -7.77 1.54
N ARG A 40 6.94 -7.62 2.77
CA ARG A 40 5.50 -7.35 2.97
C ARG A 40 5.06 -6.08 2.27
N PHE A 41 5.70 -4.95 2.55
CA PHE A 41 5.34 -3.66 1.93
C PHE A 41 5.58 -3.66 0.42
N ARG A 42 6.58 -4.39 -0.07
CA ARG A 42 6.79 -4.60 -1.50
C ARG A 42 5.59 -5.31 -2.15
N LYS A 43 5.11 -6.40 -1.54
CA LYS A 43 3.99 -7.19 -2.05
C LYS A 43 2.68 -6.41 -1.99
N GLU A 44 2.41 -5.73 -0.87
CA GLU A 44 1.23 -4.88 -0.68
C GLU A 44 1.22 -3.72 -1.70
N SER A 45 2.33 -2.98 -1.81
CA SER A 45 2.48 -1.87 -2.77
C SER A 45 2.23 -2.32 -4.21
N ASN A 46 2.78 -3.47 -4.61
CA ASN A 46 2.58 -4.00 -5.97
C ASN A 46 1.14 -4.45 -6.22
N ARG A 47 0.46 -4.99 -5.19
CA ARG A 47 -0.95 -5.36 -5.27
C ARG A 47 -1.82 -4.11 -5.48
N HIS A 48 -1.62 -3.06 -4.69
CA HIS A 48 -2.40 -1.83 -4.83
C HIS A 48 -2.09 -1.09 -6.13
N LYS A 49 -0.84 -1.11 -6.60
CA LYS A 49 -0.47 -0.65 -7.96
C LYS A 49 -1.25 -1.38 -9.04
N ARG A 50 -1.37 -2.71 -8.93
CA ARG A 50 -2.11 -3.53 -9.91
C ARG A 50 -3.59 -3.18 -9.88
N ILE A 51 -4.21 -3.10 -8.70
CA ILE A 51 -5.62 -2.74 -8.55
C ILE A 51 -5.90 -1.37 -9.18
N TYR A 52 -5.09 -0.37 -8.84
CA TYR A 52 -5.21 0.97 -9.41
C TYR A 52 -5.13 0.94 -10.95
N ARG A 53 -4.12 0.27 -11.52
CA ARG A 53 -3.98 0.16 -12.98
C ARG A 53 -5.13 -0.58 -13.64
N THR A 54 -5.60 -1.68 -13.06
CA THR A 54 -6.72 -2.46 -13.60
C THR A 54 -8.00 -1.63 -13.63
N LEU A 55 -8.32 -0.91 -12.55
CA LEU A 55 -9.49 -0.01 -12.52
C LEU A 55 -9.38 1.10 -13.58
N ARG A 56 -8.17 1.68 -13.74
CA ARG A 56 -7.89 2.71 -14.75
C ARG A 56 -8.06 2.18 -16.17
N TYR A 57 -7.58 0.97 -16.45
CA TYR A 57 -7.71 0.37 -17.78
C TYR A 57 -9.14 -0.05 -18.10
N ILE A 58 -9.89 -0.53 -17.10
CA ILE A 58 -11.32 -0.84 -17.27
C ILE A 58 -12.10 0.44 -17.60
N THR A 59 -11.91 1.51 -16.83
CA THR A 59 -12.62 2.79 -17.07
C THR A 59 -12.29 3.36 -18.44
N PHE A 60 -11.02 3.47 -18.82
CA PHE A 60 -10.65 3.95 -20.15
C PHE A 60 -11.14 3.04 -21.29
N GLY A 61 -11.07 1.72 -21.11
CA GLY A 61 -11.57 0.76 -22.08
C GLY A 61 -13.07 0.89 -22.29
N LEU A 62 -13.85 1.01 -21.21
CA LEU A 62 -15.30 1.19 -21.27
C LEU A 62 -15.68 2.54 -21.86
N THR A 63 -14.94 3.61 -21.58
CA THR A 63 -15.17 4.92 -22.21
C THR A 63 -14.92 4.84 -23.71
N GLY A 64 -13.78 4.29 -24.15
CA GLY A 64 -13.49 4.12 -25.57
C GLY A 64 -14.52 3.24 -26.29
N PHE A 65 -14.90 2.13 -25.65
CA PHE A 65 -15.95 1.24 -26.16
C PHE A 65 -17.29 1.96 -26.27
N SER A 66 -17.69 2.73 -25.26
CA SER A 66 -18.94 3.50 -25.27
C SER A 66 -18.96 4.52 -26.41
N THR A 67 -17.85 5.25 -26.62
CA THR A 67 -17.72 6.20 -27.73
C THR A 67 -17.83 5.49 -29.08
N PHE A 68 -17.17 4.36 -29.24
CA PHE A 68 -17.23 3.56 -30.46
C PHE A 68 -18.65 3.06 -30.75
N VAL A 69 -19.31 2.47 -29.74
CA VAL A 69 -20.68 1.96 -29.87
C VAL A 69 -21.67 3.09 -30.14
N ALA A 70 -21.53 4.23 -29.46
CA ALA A 70 -22.36 5.41 -29.69
C ALA A 70 -22.20 5.94 -31.13
N SER A 71 -20.98 5.96 -31.66
CA SER A 71 -20.72 6.32 -33.06
C SER A 71 -21.36 5.31 -34.02
N ALA A 72 -21.27 4.02 -33.74
CA ALA A 72 -21.85 2.97 -34.58
C ALA A 72 -23.40 3.02 -34.60
N ALA A 73 -24.02 3.38 -33.47
CA ALA A 73 -25.48 3.52 -33.36
C ALA A 73 -26.05 4.56 -34.31
N LEU A 74 -25.29 5.61 -34.63
CA LEU A 74 -25.68 6.64 -35.59
C LEU A 74 -25.72 6.11 -37.03
N SER A 75 -24.84 5.17 -37.38
CA SER A 75 -24.75 4.57 -38.72
C SER A 75 -25.75 3.43 -38.92
N PHE A 76 -26.05 2.64 -37.89
CA PHE A 76 -26.91 1.46 -37.97
C PHE A 76 -28.24 1.64 -37.22
N LYS A 77 -29.17 2.37 -37.83
CA LYS A 77 -30.49 2.69 -37.24
C LYS A 77 -31.31 1.46 -36.83
N GLY A 78 -31.18 0.33 -37.54
CA GLY A 78 -31.92 -0.90 -37.24
C GLY A 78 -31.49 -1.63 -35.96
N GLN A 79 -30.31 -1.31 -35.39
CA GLN A 79 -29.79 -1.92 -34.16
C GLN A 79 -29.60 -0.90 -33.03
N GLN A 80 -30.16 0.30 -33.18
CA GLN A 80 -29.92 1.45 -32.30
C GLN A 80 -30.29 1.15 -30.84
N GLU A 81 -31.38 0.42 -30.59
CA GLU A 81 -31.81 0.07 -29.22
C GLU A 81 -30.78 -0.82 -28.50
N TRP A 82 -30.28 -1.87 -29.16
CA TRP A 82 -29.27 -2.76 -28.59
C TRP A 82 -27.93 -2.05 -28.37
N LEU A 83 -27.53 -1.17 -29.28
CA LEU A 83 -26.31 -0.39 -29.15
C LEU A 83 -26.40 0.63 -28.00
N ASN A 84 -27.55 1.31 -27.85
CA ASN A 84 -27.79 2.20 -26.71
C ASN A 84 -27.77 1.45 -25.38
N LEU A 85 -28.38 0.26 -25.32
CA LEU A 85 -28.33 -0.59 -24.13
C LEU A 85 -26.88 -0.95 -23.76
N ALA A 86 -26.04 -1.28 -24.76
CA ALA A 86 -24.62 -1.55 -24.53
C ALA A 86 -23.86 -0.34 -23.96
N VAL A 87 -24.18 0.89 -24.39
CA VAL A 87 -23.61 2.12 -23.81
C VAL A 87 -24.02 2.28 -22.34
N VAL A 88 -25.27 2.00 -22.00
CA VAL A 88 -25.75 2.06 -20.60
C VAL A 88 -25.02 1.04 -19.73
N PHE A 89 -24.82 -0.19 -20.22
CA PHE A 89 -24.03 -1.19 -19.49
C PHE A 89 -22.58 -0.74 -19.29
N ALA A 90 -21.94 -0.21 -20.33
CA ALA A 90 -20.56 0.23 -20.23
C ALA A 90 -20.39 1.40 -19.24
N THR A 91 -21.31 2.35 -19.25
CA THR A 91 -21.33 3.48 -18.30
C THR A 91 -21.63 3.04 -16.87
N ALA A 92 -22.53 2.07 -16.66
CA ALA A 92 -22.79 1.50 -15.33
C ALA A 92 -21.56 0.82 -14.74
N ILE A 93 -20.85 -0.01 -15.51
CA ILE A 93 -19.61 -0.67 -15.06
C ILE A 93 -18.52 0.36 -14.78
N ALA A 94 -18.38 1.39 -15.63
CA ALA A 94 -17.43 2.48 -15.41
C ALA A 94 -17.73 3.21 -14.08
N GLY A 95 -19.01 3.50 -13.79
CA GLY A 95 -19.44 4.10 -12.53
C GLY A 95 -19.09 3.25 -11.30
N ILE A 96 -19.28 1.92 -11.37
CA ILE A 96 -18.87 0.99 -10.31
C ILE A 96 -17.34 1.04 -10.11
N ALA A 97 -16.57 0.98 -11.19
CA ALA A 97 -15.10 1.03 -11.11
C ALA A 97 -14.61 2.34 -10.49
N THR A 98 -15.17 3.48 -10.88
CA THR A 98 -14.85 4.80 -10.31
C THR A 98 -15.26 4.90 -8.84
N SER A 99 -16.41 4.33 -8.46
CA SER A 99 -16.85 4.29 -7.06
C SER A 99 -15.88 3.49 -6.18
N ILE A 100 -15.42 2.33 -6.66
CA ILE A 100 -14.40 1.53 -5.97
C ILE A 100 -13.09 2.32 -5.83
N GLU A 101 -12.66 3.05 -6.86
CA GLU A 101 -11.47 3.89 -6.81
C GLU A 101 -11.62 5.01 -5.76
N GLY A 102 -12.77 5.68 -5.70
CA GLY A 102 -13.05 6.74 -4.73
C GLY A 102 -13.10 6.26 -3.28
N LEU A 103 -13.73 5.11 -3.02
CA LEU A 103 -13.86 4.56 -1.67
C LEU A 103 -12.56 3.95 -1.14
N ARG A 104 -11.82 3.24 -1.99
CA ARG A 104 -10.60 2.51 -1.57
C ARG A 104 -9.32 3.31 -1.71
N LYS A 105 -9.34 4.41 -2.48
CA LYS A 105 -8.18 5.28 -2.76
C LYS A 105 -6.89 4.48 -3.04
N PRO A 106 -6.92 3.50 -3.96
CA PRO A 106 -5.81 2.56 -4.16
C PRO A 106 -4.51 3.25 -4.61
N SER A 107 -4.60 4.42 -5.26
CA SER A 107 -3.46 5.24 -5.66
C SER A 107 -2.74 5.85 -4.45
N GLU A 108 -3.48 6.45 -3.52
CA GLU A 108 -2.92 7.02 -2.28
C GLU A 108 -2.27 5.94 -1.43
N LEU A 109 -2.94 4.79 -1.29
CA LEU A 109 -2.43 3.64 -0.54
C LEU A 109 -1.16 3.06 -1.18
N TRP A 110 -1.14 2.93 -2.52
CA TRP A 110 0.04 2.49 -3.25
C TRP A 110 1.25 3.40 -3.00
N ILE A 111 1.07 4.72 -3.11
CA ILE A 111 2.14 5.70 -2.88
C ILE A 111 2.61 5.63 -1.43
N HIS A 112 1.67 5.56 -0.48
CA HIS A 112 1.99 5.47 0.94
C HIS A 112 2.86 4.24 1.25
N GLU A 113 2.43 3.05 0.83
CA GLU A 113 3.19 1.81 1.02
C GLU A 113 4.52 1.82 0.28
N ARG A 114 4.60 2.46 -0.89
CA ARG A 114 5.85 2.59 -1.65
C ARG A 114 6.87 3.44 -0.90
N ASN A 115 6.44 4.52 -0.27
CA ASN A 115 7.33 5.37 0.54
C ASN A 115 7.87 4.61 1.74
N ILE A 116 7.03 3.81 2.42
CA ILE A 116 7.46 2.94 3.53
C ILE A 116 8.48 1.92 3.04
N PHE A 117 8.18 1.24 1.93
CA PHE A 117 9.09 0.27 1.33
C PHE A 117 10.49 0.87 1.09
N TYR A 118 10.58 2.08 0.54
CA TYR A 118 11.87 2.71 0.32
C TYR A 118 12.57 3.11 1.62
N ALA A 119 11.85 3.65 2.60
CA ALA A 119 12.41 3.99 3.91
C ALA A 119 12.98 2.75 4.63
N LEU A 120 12.26 1.62 4.59
CA LEU A 120 12.73 0.36 5.17
C LEU A 120 13.90 -0.24 4.40
N THR A 121 13.90 -0.14 3.07
CA THR A 121 15.01 -0.61 2.23
C THR A 121 16.28 0.20 2.50
N ASP A 122 16.14 1.51 2.73
CA ASP A 122 17.25 2.39 3.06
C ASP A 122 17.84 2.04 4.43
N LEU A 123 16.97 1.83 5.43
CA LEU A 123 17.38 1.35 6.75
C LEU A 123 18.09 -0.01 6.68
N GLU A 124 17.63 -0.93 5.82
CA GLU A 124 18.29 -2.22 5.59
C GLU A 124 19.69 -2.03 4.99
N ARG A 125 19.84 -1.12 4.03
CA ARG A 125 21.14 -0.83 3.39
C ARG A 125 22.13 -0.24 4.38
N GLU A 126 21.70 0.72 5.19
CA GLU A 126 22.54 1.37 6.21
C GLU A 126 23.02 0.35 7.25
N MET A 127 22.11 -0.50 7.75
CA MET A 127 22.42 -1.59 8.67
C MET A 127 23.42 -2.60 8.07
N ASN A 128 23.26 -2.93 6.77
CA ASN A 128 24.19 -3.83 6.08
C ASN A 128 25.57 -3.19 5.90
N TYR A 129 25.61 -1.89 5.59
CA TYR A 129 26.84 -1.14 5.40
C TYR A 129 27.64 -1.07 6.71
N GLU A 130 27.01 -0.64 7.80
CA GLU A 130 27.66 -0.56 9.11
C GLU A 130 28.21 -1.92 9.54
N ALA A 131 27.40 -2.97 9.45
CA ALA A 131 27.84 -4.31 9.84
C ALA A 131 29.03 -4.82 9.01
N SER A 132 29.11 -4.44 7.73
CA SER A 132 30.22 -4.80 6.87
C SER A 132 31.51 -4.04 7.20
N GLU A 133 31.42 -2.77 7.61
CA GLU A 133 32.59 -1.95 7.97
C GLU A 133 33.11 -2.25 9.38
N SER A 134 32.22 -2.47 10.36
CA SER A 134 32.62 -2.68 11.76
C SER A 134 32.68 -4.14 12.20
N GLY A 135 32.42 -5.09 11.30
CA GLY A 135 32.40 -6.52 11.64
C GLY A 135 31.23 -6.93 12.54
N GLY A 136 30.13 -6.17 12.52
CA GLY A 136 28.93 -6.34 13.34
C GLY A 136 28.22 -4.99 13.59
N LEU A 137 26.94 -5.03 13.98
CA LEU A 137 26.22 -3.79 14.32
C LEU A 137 26.74 -3.20 15.63
N LYS A 138 27.09 -1.91 15.64
CA LYS A 138 27.48 -1.23 16.89
C LYS A 138 26.26 -0.95 17.77
N ASN A 139 25.11 -0.64 17.16
CA ASN A 139 23.93 -0.20 17.91
C ASN A 139 22.60 -0.73 17.34
N ALA A 140 22.31 -2.02 17.55
CA ALA A 140 21.09 -2.66 17.05
C ALA A 140 19.78 -2.02 17.57
N ASP A 141 19.80 -1.46 18.79
CA ASP A 141 18.61 -0.83 19.37
C ASP A 141 18.23 0.48 18.64
N ASP A 142 19.20 1.22 18.09
CA ASP A 142 18.94 2.42 17.28
C ASP A 142 18.17 2.09 16.00
N TYR A 143 18.64 1.09 15.25
CA TYR A 143 17.96 0.61 14.05
C TYR A 143 16.55 0.05 14.36
N PHE A 144 16.39 -0.64 15.48
CA PHE A 144 15.07 -1.09 15.92
C PHE A 144 14.13 0.09 16.21
N ASN A 145 14.60 1.12 16.92
CA ASN A 145 13.81 2.32 17.20
C ASN A 145 13.43 3.06 15.90
N ARG A 146 14.36 3.16 14.95
CA ARG A 146 14.11 3.77 13.63
C ARG A 146 13.09 2.97 12.82
N LEU A 147 13.17 1.64 12.83
CA LEU A 147 12.16 0.76 12.23
C LEU A 147 10.77 1.02 12.83
N GLN A 148 10.65 1.02 14.16
CA GLN A 148 9.39 1.30 14.85
C GLN A 148 8.86 2.70 14.52
N TYR A 149 9.74 3.70 14.51
CA TYR A 149 9.38 5.07 14.15
C TYR A 149 8.79 5.18 12.75
N ILE A 150 9.41 4.53 11.75
CA ILE A 150 8.90 4.49 10.37
C ILE A 150 7.49 3.89 10.33
N LEU A 151 7.27 2.76 11.01
CA LEU A 151 5.99 2.06 10.99
C LEU A 151 4.87 2.84 11.72
N THR A 152 5.18 3.40 12.88
CA THR A 152 4.23 4.17 13.69
C THR A 152 3.85 5.47 12.99
N THR A 153 4.83 6.26 12.55
CA THR A 153 4.61 7.52 11.84
C THR A 153 3.80 7.31 10.56
N SER A 154 4.07 6.20 9.84
CA SER A 154 3.31 5.86 8.65
C SER A 154 1.86 5.54 8.95
N THR A 155 1.61 4.73 9.99
CA THR A 155 0.25 4.42 10.45
C THR A 155 -0.52 5.67 10.86
N GLU A 156 0.11 6.58 11.61
CA GLU A 156 -0.48 7.85 12.00
C GLU A 156 -0.82 8.73 10.80
N ASN A 157 0.12 8.87 9.86
CA ASN A 157 -0.07 9.64 8.64
C ASN A 157 -1.21 9.10 7.78
N TRP A 158 -1.34 7.77 7.67
CA TRP A 158 -2.48 7.16 6.99
C TRP A 158 -3.79 7.39 7.73
N SER A 159 -3.81 7.19 9.06
CA SER A 159 -5.00 7.40 9.88
C SER A 159 -5.53 8.84 9.77
N ARG A 160 -4.63 9.84 9.70
CA ARG A 160 -4.98 11.24 9.53
C ARG A 160 -5.58 11.52 8.15
N LYS A 161 -5.09 10.86 7.11
CA LYS A 161 -5.60 11.01 5.73
C LYS A 161 -6.95 10.34 5.49
N VAL A 162 -7.25 9.27 6.22
CA VAL A 162 -8.49 8.49 6.04
C VAL A 162 -9.60 8.94 6.98
N LYS A 163 -9.29 9.56 8.12
CA LYS A 163 -10.32 10.16 8.99
C LYS A 163 -11.10 11.22 8.19
N PRO A 164 -12.45 11.15 8.17
CA PRO A 164 -13.25 12.21 7.59
C PRO A 164 -12.95 13.50 8.36
N SER A 165 -12.61 14.56 7.64
CA SER A 165 -12.39 15.91 8.16
C SER A 165 -13.72 16.52 8.61
N GLY A 166 -14.32 15.97 9.67
CA GLY A 166 -15.73 16.16 10.03
C GLY A 166 -16.06 16.23 11.51
N GLU A 167 -15.10 16.55 12.40
CA GLU A 167 -15.40 16.98 13.76
C GLU A 167 -14.48 18.14 14.13
N GLY A 168 -14.96 19.36 13.92
CA GLY A 168 -14.17 20.56 14.16
C GLY A 168 -14.86 21.85 13.72
N LYS A 169 -16.11 22.05 14.14
CA LYS A 169 -16.70 23.36 14.48
C LYS A 169 -18.08 23.16 15.12
N PRO A 170 -18.19 23.30 16.45
CA PRO A 170 -19.28 24.05 17.04
C PRO A 170 -18.83 25.51 17.23
N SER A 171 -19.79 26.39 16.95
CA SER A 171 -19.88 27.85 17.07
C SER A 171 -18.92 28.56 18.02
#